data_AF-M4VB54-F1
#
_entry.id   AF-M4VB54-F1
#
_cell.length_a   1.000
_cell.length_b   1.000
_cell.length_c   1.000
_cell.angle_alpha   90.00
_cell.angle_beta   90.00
_cell.angle_gamma   90.00
#
_symmetry.space_group_name_H-M   'P 1'
#
loop_
_entity.id
_entity.type
_entity.pdbx_description
1 polymer ?
#
loop_
_entity_poly.entity_id
_entity_poly.type
_entity_poly.pdbx_seq_one_letter_code
_entity_poly.pdbx_strand_id
1 'polypeptide(L)'
;MAQNETIDIKALYKKKRRKLPRLRVGEAIEESGLTYMEIAERLGLNHYQNITKLKGAENISFKKLCALALALECKVKDLYEE
;
A
#
# COMPACT_ATOMS: atom_id res chain seq x y z
N MET A 1 -12.99 15.14 24.73
CA MET A 1 -11.89 15.24 23.76
C MET A 1 -11.21 13.88 23.72
N ALA A 2 -11.39 13.09 22.65
CA ALA A 2 -10.76 11.77 22.56
C ALA A 2 -9.25 11.98 22.39
N GLN A 3 -8.45 11.40 23.29
CA GLN A 3 -7.01 11.34 23.10
C GLN A 3 -6.76 10.49 21.86
N ASN A 4 -6.21 11.09 20.81
CA ASN A 4 -5.64 10.32 19.70
C ASN A 4 -4.44 9.56 20.26
N GLU A 5 -4.67 8.33 20.72
CA GLU A 5 -3.59 7.42 21.08
C GLU A 5 -2.83 7.07 19.80
N THR A 6 -1.67 7.69 19.63
CA THR A 6 -0.74 7.33 18.55
C THR A 6 -0.17 5.94 18.87
N ILE A 7 -0.69 4.90 18.20
CA ILE A 7 -0.19 3.54 18.38
C ILE A 7 1.16 3.40 17.66
N ASP A 8 2.22 3.11 18.41
CA ASP A 8 3.50 2.68 17.84
C ASP A 8 3.38 1.23 17.35
N ILE A 9 3.14 1.09 16.05
CA ILE A 9 2.98 -0.19 15.37
C ILE A 9 4.26 -1.04 15.51
N LYS A 10 5.46 -0.45 15.44
CA LYS A 10 6.71 -1.22 15.56
C LYS A 10 6.84 -1.84 16.95
N ALA A 11 6.54 -1.06 17.98
CA ALA A 11 6.52 -1.55 19.35
C ALA A 11 5.46 -2.65 19.57
N LEU A 12 4.26 -2.49 19.00
CA LEU A 12 3.19 -3.48 19.08
C LEU A 12 3.60 -4.84 18.47
N TYR A 13 4.21 -4.82 17.28
CA TYR A 13 4.65 -6.04 16.61
C TYR A 13 5.82 -6.71 17.34
N LYS A 14 6.77 -5.93 17.86
CA LYS A 14 7.85 -6.42 18.73
C LYS A 14 7.28 -7.11 19.98
N LYS A 15 6.30 -6.50 20.65
CA LYS A 15 5.63 -7.08 21.83
C LYS A 15 4.92 -8.39 21.50
N LYS A 16 4.29 -8.49 20.32
CA LYS A 16 3.60 -9.71 19.86
C LYS A 16 4.55 -10.77 19.26
N ARG A 17 5.87 -10.54 19.22
CA ARG A 17 6.86 -11.41 18.55
C ARG A 17 6.48 -11.75 17.09
N ARG A 18 5.80 -10.82 16.41
CA ARG A 18 5.41 -10.97 15.00
C ARG A 18 6.34 -10.15 14.12
N LYS A 19 6.63 -10.65 12.92
CA LYS A 19 7.29 -9.84 11.89
C LYS A 19 6.34 -8.72 11.48
N LEU A 20 6.89 -7.51 11.27
CA LEU A 20 6.14 -6.43 10.64
C LEU A 20 5.77 -6.88 9.23
N PRO A 21 4.47 -6.87 8.87
CA PRO A 21 4.05 -7.30 7.55
C PRO A 21 4.64 -6.31 6.54
N ARG A 22 5.31 -6.87 5.54
CA ARG A 22 5.85 -6.09 4.43
C ARG A 22 4.75 -5.87 3.41
N LEU A 23 4.89 -4.80 2.63
CA LEU A 23 3.97 -4.52 1.56
C LEU A 23 4.50 -5.14 0.27
N ARG A 24 3.66 -5.93 -0.41
CA ARG A 24 3.97 -6.59 -1.69
C ARG A 24 3.38 -5.85 -2.90
N VAL A 25 3.42 -4.51 -2.85
CA VAL A 25 2.78 -3.65 -3.85
C VAL A 25 3.32 -3.89 -5.26
N GLY A 26 4.64 -4.08 -5.40
CA GLY A 26 5.24 -4.33 -6.71
C GLY A 26 4.75 -5.63 -7.35
N GLU A 27 4.64 -6.69 -6.57
CA GLU A 27 4.13 -7.99 -7.03
C GLU A 27 2.65 -7.87 -7.41
N ALA A 28 1.84 -7.20 -6.59
CA ALA A 28 0.43 -6.99 -6.90
C ALA A 28 0.20 -6.19 -8.19
N ILE A 29 1.07 -5.23 -8.51
CA ILE A 29 1.04 -4.50 -9.78
C ILE A 29 1.44 -5.41 -10.96
N GLU A 30 2.44 -6.26 -10.77
CA GLU A 30 2.87 -7.21 -11.81
C GLU A 30 1.81 -8.29 -12.07
N GLU A 31 1.19 -8.82 -11.01
CA GLU A 31 0.12 -9.82 -11.08
C GLU A 31 -1.18 -9.26 -11.70
N SER A 32 -1.45 -7.96 -11.56
CA SER A 32 -2.66 -7.36 -12.13
C SER A 32 -2.62 -7.26 -13.66
N GLY A 33 -1.44 -7.38 -14.28
CA GLY A 33 -1.27 -7.24 -15.73
C GLY A 33 -1.55 -5.83 -16.28
N LEU A 34 -1.70 -4.84 -15.41
CA LEU A 34 -2.00 -3.46 -15.79
C LEU A 34 -0.70 -2.69 -16.03
N THR A 35 -0.69 -1.84 -17.04
CA THR A 35 0.39 -0.89 -17.25
C THR A 35 0.35 0.20 -16.17
N TYR A 36 1.49 0.84 -15.92
CA TYR A 36 1.54 1.98 -15.00
C TYR A 36 0.65 3.15 -15.45
N MET A 37 0.35 3.26 -16.75
CA MET A 37 -0.55 4.30 -17.26
C MET A 37 -2.00 4.01 -16.88
N GLU A 38 -2.47 2.78 -17.09
CA GLU A 38 -3.82 2.37 -16.70
C GLU A 38 -4.05 2.48 -15.19
N ILE A 39 -3.05 2.13 -14.37
CA ILE A 39 -3.13 2.30 -12.92
C ILE A 39 -3.20 3.79 -12.57
N ALA A 40 -2.43 4.65 -13.24
CA ALA A 40 -2.45 6.09 -13.00
C ALA A 40 -3.82 6.70 -13.37
N GLU A 41 -4.39 6.30 -14.50
CA GLU A 41 -5.74 6.71 -14.95
C GLU A 41 -6.81 6.28 -13.94
N ARG A 42 -6.78 5.02 -13.49
CA ARG A 42 -7.69 4.50 -12.45
C ARG A 42 -7.57 5.25 -11.13
N LEU A 43 -6.37 5.73 -10.80
CA LEU A 43 -6.11 6.54 -9.60
C LEU A 43 -6.43 8.04 -9.79
N GLY A 44 -6.83 8.47 -10.99
CA GLY A 44 -7.04 9.89 -11.32
C GLY A 44 -5.75 10.73 -11.24
N LEU A 45 -4.60 10.11 -11.50
CA LEU A 45 -3.29 10.77 -11.44
C LEU A 45 -2.88 11.23 -12.84
N ASN A 46 -2.59 12.53 -12.98
CA ASN A 46 -2.11 13.11 -14.24
C ASN A 46 -0.66 12.73 -14.59
N HIS A 47 0.09 12.10 -13.67
CA HIS A 47 1.50 11.79 -13.86
C HIS A 47 1.90 10.39 -13.35
N TYR A 48 2.45 9.59 -14.27
CA TYR A 48 2.94 8.21 -14.05
C TYR A 48 4.13 8.10 -13.09
N GLN A 49 4.90 9.18 -12.90
CA GLN A 49 6.13 9.18 -12.08
C GLN A 49 5.88 8.88 -10.60
N ASN A 50 4.63 8.94 -10.15
CA ASN A 50 4.26 8.56 -8.79
C ASN A 50 4.12 7.03 -8.62
N ILE A 51 3.92 6.27 -9.69
CA ILE A 51 3.66 4.82 -9.60
C ILE A 51 4.92 4.03 -9.30
N THR A 52 6.07 4.43 -9.83
CA THR A 52 7.36 3.81 -9.48
C THR A 52 7.70 3.99 -8.00
N LYS A 53 7.31 5.11 -7.36
CA LYS A 53 7.42 5.29 -5.90
C LYS A 53 6.45 4.41 -5.13
N LEU A 54 5.25 4.17 -5.67
CA LEU A 54 4.27 3.25 -5.09
C LEU A 54 4.78 1.80 -5.12
N LYS A 55 5.48 1.41 -6.20
CA LYS A 55 6.09 0.07 -6.33
C LYS A 55 7.00 -0.29 -5.17
N GLY A 56 7.85 0.65 -4.74
CA GLY A 56 8.75 0.46 -3.60
C GLY A 56 8.06 0.47 -2.24
N ALA A 57 6.77 0.82 -2.18
CA ALA A 57 5.97 0.96 -0.97
C ALA A 57 6.60 1.85 0.13
N GLU A 58 7.59 2.68 -0.22
CA GLU A 58 8.30 3.54 0.72
C GLU A 58 7.39 4.70 1.16
N ASN A 59 7.16 4.81 2.47
CA ASN A 59 6.36 5.87 3.08
C ASN A 59 4.95 6.03 2.46
N ILE A 60 4.35 4.94 1.95
CA ILE A 60 2.99 4.97 1.45
C ILE A 60 2.00 5.17 2.61
N SER A 61 1.11 6.15 2.48
CA SER A 61 0.05 6.36 3.46
C SER A 61 -1.07 5.35 3.27
N PHE A 62 -1.81 5.03 4.34
CA PHE A 62 -2.94 4.11 4.27
C PHE A 62 -3.99 4.53 3.22
N LYS A 63 -4.26 5.84 3.10
CA LYS A 63 -5.15 6.38 2.05
C LYS A 63 -4.68 6.02 0.63
N LYS A 64 -3.37 6.15 0.36
CA LYS A 64 -2.79 5.78 -0.94
C LYS A 64 -2.82 4.28 -1.16
N LEU A 65 -2.58 3.49 -0.12
CA LEU A 65 -2.66 2.03 -0.17
C LEU A 65 -4.10 1.56 -0.51
N CYS A 66 -5.12 2.16 0.10
CA CYS A 66 -6.52 1.88 -0.23
C CYS A 66 -6.87 2.25 -1.68
N ALA A 67 -6.44 3.42 -2.14
CA ALA A 67 -6.67 3.84 -3.53
C ALA A 67 -6.01 2.86 -4.52
N LEU A 68 -4.80 2.40 -4.21
CA LEU A 68 -4.10 1.43 -5.03
C LEU A 68 -4.81 0.07 -5.06
N ALA A 69 -5.26 -0.43 -3.91
CA ALA A 69 -6.04 -1.67 -3.85
C ALA A 69 -7.31 -1.59 -4.72
N LEU A 70 -8.00 -0.44 -4.71
CA LEU A 70 -9.15 -0.20 -5.59
C LEU A 70 -8.76 -0.21 -7.07
N ALA A 71 -7.66 0.45 -7.44
CA ALA A 71 -7.19 0.50 -8.82
C ALA A 71 -6.77 -0.90 -9.35
N LEU A 72 -6.20 -1.72 -8.48
CA LEU A 72 -5.79 -3.10 -8.77
C LEU A 72 -6.93 -4.12 -8.59
N GLU A 73 -8.13 -3.68 -8.22
CA GLU A 73 -9.30 -4.54 -7.98
C GLU A 73 -9.06 -5.65 -6.94
N CYS A 74 -8.23 -5.39 -5.93
CA CYS A 74 -7.89 -6.33 -4.85
C CYS A 74 -8.26 -5.78 -3.47
N LYS A 75 -8.16 -6.61 -2.43
CA LYS A 75 -8.35 -6.15 -1.04
C LYS A 75 -7.03 -5.60 -0.52
N VAL A 76 -7.11 -4.60 0.36
CA VAL A 76 -5.92 -4.01 1.02
C VAL A 76 -5.07 -5.07 1.74
N LYS A 77 -5.70 -6.13 2.28
CA LYS A 77 -4.98 -7.24 2.91
C LYS A 77 -4.08 -8.01 1.94
N ASP A 78 -4.45 -8.06 0.66
CA ASP A 78 -3.73 -8.81 -0.38
C ASP A 78 -2.42 -8.09 -0.77
N LEU A 79 -2.29 -6.80 -0.40
CA LEU A 79 -1.07 -6.01 -0.57
C LEU A 79 -0.04 -6.20 0.56
N TYR A 80 -0.32 -7.05 1.56
CA TYR A 80 0.62 -7.41 2.61
C TYR A 80 1.21 -8.81 2.35
N GLU A 81 2.49 -9.00 2.64
CA GLU A 81 3.09 -10.33 2.77
C GLU A 81 2.45 -11.07 3.98
N GLU A 82 2.04 -12.32 3.77
CA GLU A 82 1.48 -13.20 4.83
C GLU A 82 2.53 -13.60 5.90
#